data_AF-A0A914YAK5-F1
#
_entry.id   AF-A0A914YAK5-F1
#
_cell.length_a   1.000
_cell.length_b   1.000
_cell.length_c   1.000
_cell.angle_alpha   90.00
_cell.angle_beta   90.00
_cell.angle_gamma   90.00
#
_symmetry.space_group_name_H-M   'P 1'
#
loop_
_entity.id
_entity.type
_entity.pdbx_description
1 polymer ?
#
loop_
_entity_poly.entity_id
_entity_poly.type
_entity_poly.pdbx_seq_one_letter_code
_entity_poly.pdbx_strand_id
1 'polypeptide(L)'
;MIQKYIEHFKSGSLDAHKDASRFWVKDVGPVVESYIGFIENYRDPAGARAEFEGFVSCVNKETSKKFSTLVSRAEELLQRLPWGADYEKDKFLKPDFTALDIIYFGGSGIPAGINIPNYDDIRQNEGFKNVSLGNVISAVPKQHIEFLSADDEVGLHELLGHGSGKLFQNEGEKLNFDKNKVKHLITGEPIKTWYEKGETWSSKFGQLGNAYEECRAEAVGYFLCCYPDILQIFGYEGQVADDIKYTNWLNEIRAGLVCLEFYQADAKKWGQAHSFARYVLLRIVLAAGQGFVSIEECVDENGKADLKFNLDRNLIDSVGKPAVGDFLKQLQVYKSTGDFAGGSKLFNEWGAVGPQELRWREIVVSRRKPRRNFVQSNTVLTNGKVELKTYPATNAGVIQSVVERYGEDAVNDALNVWEKDVKIFGL
;
A
#
# COMPACT_ATOMS: atom_id res chain seq x y z
N MET A 1 -8.68 20.18 -13.84
CA MET A 1 -9.04 19.03 -12.98
C MET A 1 -10.51 19.03 -12.58
N ILE A 2 -10.98 19.93 -11.71
CA ILE A 2 -12.35 19.90 -11.11
C ILE A 2 -13.47 19.77 -12.16
N GLN A 3 -13.41 20.54 -13.25
CA GLN A 3 -14.42 20.46 -14.32
C GLN A 3 -14.55 19.05 -14.92
N LYS A 4 -13.44 18.32 -15.02
CA LYS A 4 -13.40 16.95 -15.53
C LYS A 4 -13.91 15.92 -14.51
N TYR A 5 -13.71 16.14 -13.21
CA TYR A 5 -14.40 15.35 -12.19
C TYR A 5 -15.92 15.57 -12.22
N ILE A 6 -16.38 16.82 -12.40
CA ILE A 6 -17.81 17.12 -12.56
C ILE A 6 -18.38 16.38 -13.78
N GLU A 7 -17.65 16.39 -14.91
CA GLU A 7 -18.03 15.65 -16.12
C GLU A 7 -18.13 14.14 -15.84
N HIS A 8 -17.13 13.55 -15.16
CA HIS A 8 -17.15 12.14 -14.75
C HIS A 8 -18.37 11.80 -13.90
N PHE A 9 -18.64 12.54 -12.82
CA PHE A 9 -19.76 12.23 -11.93
C PHE A 9 -21.14 12.46 -12.55
N LYS A 10 -21.25 13.37 -13.53
CA LYS A 10 -22.50 13.60 -14.25
C LYS A 10 -22.77 12.57 -15.36
N SER A 11 -21.72 12.07 -16.01
CA SER A 11 -21.85 11.22 -17.22
C SER A 11 -21.52 9.75 -16.98
N GLY A 12 -20.79 9.41 -15.92
CA GLY A 12 -20.17 8.10 -15.72
C GLY A 12 -18.91 7.85 -16.56
N SER A 13 -18.38 8.86 -17.25
CA SER A 13 -17.22 8.71 -18.15
C SER A 13 -15.90 8.49 -17.38
N LEU A 14 -15.29 7.31 -17.54
CA LEU A 14 -13.95 7.05 -17.00
C LEU A 14 -12.88 7.90 -17.69
N ASP A 15 -13.01 8.15 -19.00
CA ASP A 15 -12.06 9.00 -19.73
C ASP A 15 -12.02 10.41 -19.16
N ALA A 16 -13.16 10.95 -18.70
CA ALA A 16 -13.20 12.22 -18.00
C ALA A 16 -12.44 12.19 -16.66
N HIS A 17 -12.50 11.08 -15.90
CA HIS A 17 -11.73 10.92 -14.66
C HIS A 17 -10.24 10.75 -14.93
N LYS A 18 -9.87 10.02 -15.99
CA LYS A 18 -8.49 9.94 -16.48
C LYS A 18 -7.97 11.33 -16.84
N ASP A 19 -8.71 12.12 -17.62
CA ASP A 19 -8.35 13.50 -17.94
C ASP A 19 -8.21 14.38 -16.70
N ALA A 20 -9.13 14.27 -15.74
CA ALA A 20 -9.02 14.98 -14.47
C ALA A 20 -7.72 14.62 -13.74
N SER A 21 -7.38 13.33 -13.71
CA SER A 21 -6.15 12.80 -13.10
C SER A 21 -4.89 13.27 -13.83
N ARG A 22 -4.92 13.40 -15.17
CA ARG A 22 -3.82 14.01 -15.95
C ARG A 22 -3.57 15.46 -15.57
N PHE A 23 -4.64 16.24 -15.36
CA PHE A 23 -4.51 17.61 -14.86
C PHE A 23 -3.99 17.64 -13.43
N TRP A 24 -4.42 16.70 -12.58
CA TRP A 24 -4.01 16.60 -11.18
C TRP A 24 -2.52 16.28 -11.02
N VAL A 25 -2.00 15.29 -11.77
CA VAL A 25 -0.56 14.94 -11.73
C VAL A 25 0.32 16.12 -12.14
N LYS A 26 -0.18 17.02 -12.98
CA LYS A 26 0.53 18.22 -13.45
C LYS A 26 0.44 19.41 -12.48
N ASP A 27 -0.45 19.36 -11.49
CA ASP A 27 -0.59 20.37 -10.45
C ASP A 27 0.36 20.06 -9.30
N VAL A 28 1.63 20.47 -9.43
CA VAL A 28 2.73 20.12 -8.52
C VAL A 28 2.81 21.11 -7.36
N GLY A 29 2.90 20.58 -6.13
CA GLY A 29 3.07 21.36 -4.91
C GLY A 29 1.94 22.34 -4.57
N PRO A 30 0.64 21.97 -4.69
CA PRO A 30 -0.44 22.84 -4.25
C PRO A 30 -0.37 23.07 -2.72
N VAL A 31 -1.06 24.09 -2.21
CA VAL A 31 -1.17 24.28 -0.74
C VAL A 31 -2.19 23.31 -0.14
N VAL A 32 -3.29 23.10 -0.86
CA VAL A 32 -4.37 22.17 -0.51
C VAL A 32 -4.37 21.08 -1.57
N GLU A 33 -4.13 19.85 -1.15
CA GLU A 33 -4.12 18.68 -2.01
C GLU A 33 -5.43 17.89 -1.83
N SER A 34 -5.96 17.39 -2.94
CA SER A 34 -7.23 16.66 -2.95
C SER A 34 -7.35 15.72 -4.15
N TYR A 35 -8.06 14.61 -3.94
CA TYR A 35 -8.44 13.68 -4.99
C TYR A 35 -9.81 13.06 -4.65
N ILE A 36 -10.57 12.63 -5.66
CA ILE A 36 -11.93 12.10 -5.46
C ILE A 36 -12.35 11.19 -6.62
N GLY A 37 -13.06 10.10 -6.32
CA GLY A 37 -13.67 9.22 -7.31
C GLY A 37 -13.86 7.80 -6.82
N PHE A 38 -13.98 6.86 -7.75
CA PHE A 38 -13.92 5.42 -7.48
C PHE A 38 -12.47 4.96 -7.69
N ILE A 39 -11.71 4.84 -6.60
CA ILE A 39 -10.23 4.81 -6.68
C ILE A 39 -9.68 3.40 -6.44
N GLU A 40 -10.01 2.82 -5.29
CA GLU A 40 -9.41 1.56 -4.83
C GLU A 40 -10.33 0.35 -5.00
N ASN A 41 -9.82 -0.74 -5.56
CA ASN A 41 -10.60 -1.95 -5.89
C ASN A 41 -10.48 -3.07 -4.85
N TYR A 42 -9.94 -2.80 -3.66
CA TYR A 42 -9.69 -3.82 -2.63
C TYR A 42 -10.92 -4.60 -2.17
N ARG A 43 -12.09 -3.94 -2.18
CA ARG A 43 -13.32 -4.50 -1.59
C ARG A 43 -14.22 -5.19 -2.61
N ASP A 44 -13.97 -5.04 -3.91
CA ASP A 44 -14.68 -5.83 -4.91
C ASP A 44 -14.19 -7.28 -4.86
N PRO A 45 -15.06 -8.27 -4.60
CA PRO A 45 -14.66 -9.67 -4.66
C PRO A 45 -14.07 -10.07 -6.01
N ALA A 46 -14.36 -9.36 -7.11
CA ALA A 46 -13.74 -9.61 -8.41
C ALA A 46 -12.46 -8.78 -8.67
N GLY A 47 -12.18 -7.75 -7.86
CA GLY A 47 -11.05 -6.83 -8.04
C GLY A 47 -11.16 -5.91 -9.26
N ALA A 48 -12.37 -5.72 -9.83
CA ALA A 48 -12.56 -4.94 -11.06
C ALA A 48 -13.26 -3.58 -10.82
N ARG A 49 -14.03 -3.47 -9.74
CA ARG A 49 -14.77 -2.26 -9.34
C ARG A 49 -14.06 -1.58 -8.18
N ALA A 50 -14.03 -0.25 -8.22
CA ALA A 50 -13.43 0.55 -7.17
C ALA A 50 -14.48 1.10 -6.20
N GLU A 51 -14.09 1.26 -4.93
CA GLU A 51 -14.85 1.92 -3.88
C GLU A 51 -14.73 3.44 -4.02
N PHE A 52 -15.80 4.16 -3.69
CA PHE A 52 -15.78 5.62 -3.70
C PHE A 52 -14.98 6.14 -2.50
N GLU A 53 -14.05 7.05 -2.78
CA GLU A 53 -13.32 7.79 -1.76
C GLU A 53 -12.98 9.20 -2.24
N GLY A 54 -12.66 10.07 -1.28
CA GLY A 54 -12.10 11.37 -1.57
C GLY A 54 -11.50 12.02 -0.33
N PHE A 55 -10.45 12.80 -0.54
CA PHE A 55 -9.75 13.47 0.56
C PHE A 55 -9.45 14.92 0.25
N VAL A 56 -9.29 15.69 1.32
CA VAL A 56 -8.78 17.07 1.31
C VAL A 56 -7.74 17.18 2.42
N SER A 57 -6.62 17.82 2.10
CA SER A 57 -5.45 17.87 2.97
C SER A 57 -4.63 19.14 2.78
N CYS A 58 -3.82 19.47 3.77
CA CYS A 58 -2.82 20.54 3.67
C CYS A 58 -1.43 19.93 3.44
N VAL A 59 -0.64 20.51 2.54
CA VAL A 59 0.75 20.10 2.33
C VAL A 59 1.63 20.56 3.49
N ASN A 60 2.25 19.61 4.19
CA ASN A 60 3.27 19.88 5.19
C ASN A 60 4.63 20.07 4.49
N LYS A 61 4.97 21.32 4.21
CA LYS A 61 6.20 21.68 3.48
C LYS A 61 7.48 21.29 4.20
N GLU A 62 7.47 21.16 5.52
CA GLU A 62 8.66 20.81 6.29
C GLU A 62 8.97 19.32 6.16
N THR A 63 8.00 18.45 6.44
CA THR A 63 8.16 16.99 6.29
C THR A 63 8.38 16.62 4.81
N SER A 64 7.73 17.33 3.88
CA SER A 64 7.91 17.12 2.43
C SER A 64 9.35 17.35 1.94
N LYS A 65 10.19 18.12 2.66
CA LYS A 65 11.61 18.29 2.30
C LYS A 65 12.37 16.97 2.33
N LYS A 66 12.07 16.07 3.28
CA LYS A 66 12.72 14.76 3.37
C LYS A 66 12.43 13.91 2.12
N PHE A 67 11.16 13.91 1.69
CA PHE A 67 10.75 13.21 0.48
C PHE A 67 11.35 13.80 -0.79
N SER A 68 11.61 15.11 -0.85
CA SER A 68 12.27 15.75 -2.00
C SER A 68 13.67 15.19 -2.24
N THR A 69 14.44 14.91 -1.18
CA THR A 69 15.76 14.27 -1.30
C THR A 69 15.62 12.84 -1.82
N LEU A 70 14.66 12.07 -1.31
CA LEU A 70 14.39 10.71 -1.78
C LEU A 70 14.02 10.69 -3.26
N VAL A 71 13.11 11.56 -3.70
CA VAL A 71 12.73 11.73 -5.12
C VAL A 71 13.92 12.13 -5.98
N SER A 72 14.78 13.04 -5.49
CA SER A 72 15.95 13.49 -6.25
C SER A 72 16.97 12.38 -6.51
N ARG A 73 17.04 11.39 -5.62
CA ARG A 73 17.94 10.22 -5.70
C ARG A 73 17.25 8.98 -6.24
N ALA A 74 15.95 9.01 -6.52
CA ALA A 74 15.18 7.81 -6.87
C ALA A 74 15.78 7.00 -8.02
N GLU A 75 16.24 7.65 -9.10
CA GLU A 75 16.90 6.98 -10.24
C GLU A 75 18.17 6.21 -9.84
N GLU A 76 18.94 6.72 -8.88
CA GLU A 76 20.11 6.04 -8.32
C GLU A 76 19.68 4.85 -7.45
N LEU A 77 18.66 5.03 -6.62
CA LEU A 77 18.17 4.02 -5.68
C LEU A 77 17.49 2.85 -6.39
N LEU A 78 16.75 3.10 -7.48
CA LEU A 78 16.10 2.07 -8.30
C LEU A 78 17.10 1.06 -8.88
N GLN A 79 18.34 1.48 -9.16
CA GLN A 79 19.39 0.59 -9.67
C GLN A 79 19.81 -0.49 -8.66
N ARG A 80 19.46 -0.32 -7.38
CA ARG A 80 19.75 -1.30 -6.32
C ARG A 80 18.73 -2.43 -6.29
N LEU A 81 17.55 -2.24 -6.89
CA LEU A 81 16.49 -3.23 -6.91
C LEU A 81 16.91 -4.47 -7.71
N PRO A 82 16.48 -5.68 -7.30
CA PRO A 82 17.12 -6.93 -7.72
C PRO A 82 16.74 -7.41 -9.13
N TRP A 83 16.11 -6.56 -9.95
CA TRP A 83 15.64 -6.89 -11.31
C TRP A 83 16.36 -6.15 -12.44
N GLY A 84 17.16 -5.12 -12.14
CA GLY A 84 17.96 -4.41 -13.14
C GLY A 84 17.15 -3.57 -14.14
N ALA A 85 17.87 -2.83 -15.00
CA ALA A 85 17.29 -1.77 -15.82
C ALA A 85 16.26 -2.25 -16.87
N ASP A 86 16.41 -3.46 -17.41
CA ASP A 86 15.50 -3.98 -18.45
C ASP A 86 14.07 -4.24 -17.92
N TYR A 87 13.91 -4.38 -16.60
CA TYR A 87 12.61 -4.54 -15.91
C TYR A 87 12.14 -3.25 -15.23
N GLU A 88 12.89 -2.16 -15.39
CA GLU A 88 12.55 -0.84 -14.86
C GLU A 88 11.96 0.04 -15.97
N LYS A 89 11.19 1.07 -15.57
CA LYS A 89 10.64 2.03 -16.53
C LYS A 89 11.77 2.75 -17.27
N ASP A 90 11.61 2.95 -18.58
CA ASP A 90 12.66 3.54 -19.43
C ASP A 90 13.06 4.95 -18.99
N LYS A 91 12.10 5.69 -18.42
CA LYS A 91 12.30 6.98 -17.80
C LYS A 91 11.57 7.00 -16.47
N PHE A 92 12.29 7.27 -15.39
CA PHE A 92 11.65 7.51 -14.11
C PHE A 92 11.03 8.91 -14.12
N LEU A 93 9.70 8.97 -14.17
CA LEU A 93 8.97 10.23 -14.02
C LEU A 93 8.98 10.60 -12.55
N LYS A 94 9.86 11.54 -12.17
CA LYS A 94 9.99 12.03 -10.79
C LYS A 94 8.61 12.50 -10.29
N PRO A 95 7.97 11.75 -9.37
CA PRO A 95 6.65 12.09 -8.89
C PRO A 95 6.74 13.24 -7.89
N ASP A 96 5.63 13.94 -7.71
CA ASP A 96 5.48 14.83 -6.56
C ASP A 96 5.29 13.95 -5.32
N PHE A 97 6.18 14.07 -4.33
CA PHE A 97 6.07 13.34 -3.07
C PHE A 97 5.89 14.35 -1.94
N THR A 98 4.68 14.39 -1.40
CA THR A 98 4.27 15.32 -0.37
C THR A 98 3.87 14.62 0.93
N ALA A 99 4.30 15.19 2.04
CA ALA A 99 3.72 14.90 3.35
C ALA A 99 2.45 15.74 3.50
N LEU A 100 1.33 15.11 3.80
CA LEU A 100 0.04 15.77 3.93
C LEU A 100 -0.52 15.59 5.34
N ASP A 101 -1.17 16.65 5.82
CA ASP A 101 -2.03 16.59 6.99
C ASP A 101 -3.49 16.53 6.52
N ILE A 102 -4.15 15.40 6.74
CA ILE A 102 -5.56 15.20 6.37
C ILE A 102 -6.43 16.19 7.13
N ILE A 103 -7.25 16.94 6.39
CA ILE A 103 -8.38 17.69 6.93
C ILE A 103 -9.59 16.75 6.99
N TYR A 104 -9.87 16.07 5.88
CA TYR A 104 -10.95 15.10 5.77
C TYR A 104 -10.63 14.00 4.76
N PHE A 105 -10.97 12.77 5.11
CA PHE A 105 -10.93 11.59 4.24
C PHE A 105 -12.31 10.91 4.29
N GLY A 106 -13.07 11.01 3.20
CA GLY A 106 -14.35 10.35 3.03
C GLY A 106 -14.17 8.99 2.37
N GLY A 107 -14.53 7.91 3.06
CA GLY A 107 -14.37 6.55 2.58
C GLY A 107 -14.59 5.53 3.70
N SER A 108 -14.23 4.26 3.45
CA SER A 108 -14.37 3.16 4.40
C SER A 108 -13.23 3.07 5.43
N GLY A 109 -12.12 3.77 5.19
CA GLY A 109 -10.95 3.82 6.05
C GLY A 109 -10.08 5.04 5.72
N ILE A 110 -9.07 5.28 6.55
CA ILE A 110 -8.07 6.33 6.34
C ILE A 110 -6.72 5.62 6.20
N PRO A 111 -6.06 5.67 5.04
CA PRO A 111 -4.75 5.04 4.86
C PRO A 111 -3.64 5.85 5.53
N ALA A 112 -2.44 5.28 5.64
CA ALA A 112 -1.24 5.99 6.12
C ALA A 112 -0.48 6.68 4.97
N GLY A 113 -0.59 6.15 3.75
CA GLY A 113 0.00 6.69 2.53
C GLY A 113 -0.86 6.36 1.31
N ILE A 114 -0.58 7.02 0.19
CA ILE A 114 -1.31 6.83 -1.07
C ILE A 114 -0.35 7.04 -2.26
N ASN A 115 -0.43 6.17 -3.27
CA ASN A 115 0.21 6.37 -4.57
C ASN A 115 -0.81 6.28 -5.72
N ILE A 116 -1.19 7.43 -6.28
CA ILE A 116 -2.27 7.56 -7.26
C ILE A 116 -1.85 8.47 -8.44
N PRO A 117 -2.54 8.40 -9.60
CA PRO A 117 -3.72 7.56 -9.90
C PRO A 117 -3.38 6.09 -10.11
N ASN A 118 -4.41 5.23 -10.06
CA ASN A 118 -4.33 3.79 -10.35
C ASN A 118 -4.38 3.46 -11.85
N TYR A 119 -4.25 4.47 -12.72
CA TYR A 119 -4.23 4.31 -14.17
C TYR A 119 -2.81 4.07 -14.67
N ASP A 120 -2.46 2.83 -15.01
CA ASP A 120 -1.11 2.43 -15.44
C ASP A 120 -0.57 3.27 -16.60
N ASP A 121 -1.40 3.61 -17.59
CA ASP A 121 -1.00 4.43 -18.72
C ASP A 121 -0.60 5.85 -18.31
N ILE A 122 -1.27 6.43 -17.31
CA ILE A 122 -0.90 7.73 -16.75
C ILE A 122 0.39 7.58 -15.92
N ARG A 123 0.47 6.56 -15.06
CA ARG A 123 1.65 6.31 -14.20
C ARG A 123 2.95 6.13 -15.01
N GLN A 124 2.85 5.49 -16.18
CA GLN A 124 3.99 5.22 -17.05
C GLN A 124 4.36 6.43 -17.93
N ASN A 125 3.38 7.16 -18.46
CA ASN A 125 3.62 8.17 -19.50
C ASN A 125 3.56 9.62 -19.02
N GLU A 126 2.85 9.90 -17.93
CA GLU A 126 2.60 11.27 -17.45
C GLU A 126 3.07 11.48 -16.01
N GLY A 127 2.98 10.46 -15.15
CA GLY A 127 3.45 10.47 -13.77
C GLY A 127 2.39 10.04 -12.76
N PHE A 128 2.72 10.17 -11.48
CA PHE A 128 1.88 9.87 -10.33
C PHE A 128 2.30 10.78 -9.17
N LYS A 129 1.51 10.84 -8.09
CA LYS A 129 1.96 11.46 -6.84
C LYS A 129 1.98 10.44 -5.72
N ASN A 130 2.94 10.61 -4.82
CA ASN A 130 3.03 9.86 -3.57
C ASN A 130 2.69 10.79 -2.43
N VAL A 131 1.97 10.25 -1.46
CA VAL A 131 1.42 11.00 -0.35
C VAL A 131 1.69 10.22 0.93
N SER A 132 2.29 10.85 1.92
CA SER A 132 2.34 10.34 3.30
C SER A 132 1.39 11.14 4.17
N LEU A 133 0.49 10.47 4.90
CA LEU A 133 -0.52 11.10 5.75
C LEU A 133 -0.01 11.23 7.18
N GLY A 134 0.86 12.21 7.41
CA GLY A 134 1.66 12.34 8.64
C GLY A 134 0.82 12.45 9.92
N ASN A 135 -0.32 13.15 9.89
CA ASN A 135 -1.21 13.24 11.03
C ASN A 135 -2.02 11.95 11.29
N VAL A 136 -2.27 11.12 10.27
CA VAL A 136 -2.89 9.80 10.43
C VAL A 136 -1.91 8.84 11.09
N ILE A 137 -0.66 8.83 10.61
CA ILE A 137 0.46 8.10 11.18
C ILE A 137 0.67 8.47 12.65
N SER A 138 0.77 9.77 12.93
CA SER A 138 1.03 10.31 14.28
C SER A 138 -0.10 10.04 15.27
N ALA A 139 -1.33 9.84 14.79
CA ALA A 139 -2.50 9.58 15.61
C ALA A 139 -2.59 8.11 16.10
N VAL A 140 -1.70 7.22 15.65
CA VAL A 140 -1.58 5.86 16.17
C VAL A 140 -0.66 5.89 17.41
N PRO A 141 -1.16 5.62 18.64
CA PRO A 141 -0.31 5.54 19.82
C PRO A 141 0.88 4.62 19.60
N LYS A 142 2.08 5.20 19.79
CA LYS A 142 3.37 4.53 19.72
C LYS A 142 3.34 3.27 20.57
N GLN A 143 3.65 2.11 19.97
CA GLN A 143 4.01 0.95 20.78
C GLN A 143 5.34 1.26 21.48
N HIS A 144 5.64 0.59 22.59
CA HIS A 144 6.82 0.85 23.43
C HIS A 144 8.19 0.68 22.70
N ILE A 145 8.17 0.29 21.42
CA ILE A 145 9.32 -0.05 20.59
C ILE A 145 9.14 0.63 19.22
N GLU A 146 9.33 1.96 19.13
CA GLU A 146 9.45 2.61 17.82
C GLU A 146 10.55 3.66 17.84
N PHE A 147 11.52 3.45 16.96
CA PHE A 147 12.59 4.40 16.67
C PHE A 147 12.39 5.06 15.29
N LEU A 148 11.68 4.43 14.33
CA LEU A 148 11.38 4.99 12.99
C LEU A 148 10.04 5.73 13.00
N SER A 149 9.91 6.82 12.22
CA SER A 149 8.60 7.39 11.91
C SER A 149 7.94 6.60 10.78
N ALA A 150 6.65 6.29 10.89
CA ALA A 150 5.96 5.52 9.82
C ALA A 150 5.95 6.26 8.47
N ASP A 151 6.20 7.58 8.46
CA ASP A 151 6.42 8.38 7.25
C ASP A 151 7.62 7.87 6.42
N ASP A 152 8.68 7.37 7.07
CA ASP A 152 9.90 6.92 6.38
C ASP A 152 9.69 5.56 5.68
N GLU A 153 8.94 4.65 6.31
CA GLU A 153 8.50 3.37 5.74
C GLU A 153 7.55 3.57 4.54
N VAL A 154 6.53 4.41 4.71
CA VAL A 154 5.61 4.84 3.64
C VAL A 154 6.39 5.49 2.49
N GLY A 155 7.44 6.23 2.80
CA GLY A 155 8.42 6.77 1.85
C GLY A 155 8.89 5.77 0.79
N LEU A 156 9.48 4.66 1.24
CA LEU A 156 10.03 3.64 0.36
C LEU A 156 8.93 2.82 -0.33
N HIS A 157 7.89 2.46 0.42
CA HIS A 157 6.75 1.68 -0.07
C HIS A 157 6.04 2.37 -1.24
N GLU A 158 5.66 3.64 -1.06
CA GLU A 158 4.90 4.37 -2.08
C GLU A 158 5.78 4.76 -3.27
N LEU A 159 6.94 5.40 -3.03
CA LEU A 159 7.77 5.94 -4.10
C LEU A 159 8.53 4.86 -4.87
N LEU A 160 9.23 3.99 -4.16
CA LEU A 160 10.17 3.03 -4.77
C LEU A 160 9.57 1.62 -4.85
N GLY A 161 8.57 1.30 -4.03
CA GLY A 161 7.71 0.14 -4.19
C GLY A 161 6.78 0.35 -5.38
N HIS A 162 5.60 0.94 -5.18
CA HIS A 162 4.59 1.12 -6.23
C HIS A 162 5.03 1.96 -7.43
N GLY A 163 6.00 2.87 -7.23
CA GLY A 163 6.54 3.70 -8.31
C GLY A 163 7.52 3.01 -9.25
N SER A 164 8.06 1.84 -8.87
CA SER A 164 9.05 1.09 -9.65
C SER A 164 8.46 -0.07 -10.46
N GLY A 165 9.26 -0.57 -11.40
CA GLY A 165 8.94 -1.72 -12.23
C GLY A 165 8.17 -1.37 -13.50
N LYS A 166 8.53 -2.02 -14.60
CA LYS A 166 7.93 -1.88 -15.93
C LYS A 166 6.97 -3.03 -16.22
N LEU A 167 5.80 -2.73 -16.81
CA LEU A 167 4.98 -3.74 -17.44
C LEU A 167 5.41 -3.89 -18.90
N PHE A 168 5.61 -5.12 -19.36
CA PHE A 168 5.89 -5.40 -20.76
C PHE A 168 4.57 -5.45 -21.52
N GLN A 169 4.37 -4.53 -22.47
CA GLN A 169 3.07 -4.34 -23.12
C GLN A 169 3.20 -4.33 -24.63
N ASN A 170 2.17 -4.85 -25.29
CA ASN A 170 1.94 -4.70 -26.71
C ASN A 170 1.14 -3.42 -26.96
N GLU A 171 1.79 -2.42 -27.54
CA GLU A 171 1.18 -1.13 -27.89
C GLU A 171 0.47 -1.16 -29.26
N GLY A 172 0.38 -2.34 -29.88
CA GLY A 172 -0.25 -2.58 -31.18
C GLY A 172 0.77 -2.62 -32.32
N GLU A 173 1.48 -1.51 -32.56
CA GLU A 173 2.50 -1.44 -33.63
C GLU A 173 3.85 -2.01 -33.20
N LYS A 174 4.13 -2.01 -31.89
CA LYS A 174 5.38 -2.49 -31.30
C LYS A 174 5.16 -2.96 -29.86
N LEU A 175 6.14 -3.71 -29.36
CA LEU A 175 6.28 -3.94 -27.92
C LEU A 175 6.98 -2.75 -27.29
N ASN A 176 6.62 -2.40 -26.05
CA ASN A 176 7.29 -1.36 -25.28
C ASN A 176 8.66 -1.81 -24.71
N PHE A 177 9.16 -3.00 -25.09
CA PHE A 177 10.43 -3.56 -24.66
C PHE A 177 11.10 -4.33 -25.81
N ASP A 178 12.42 -4.50 -25.74
CA ASP A 178 13.18 -5.25 -26.74
C ASP A 178 13.16 -6.75 -26.45
N LYS A 179 12.27 -7.49 -27.13
CA LYS A 179 12.12 -8.95 -26.97
C LYS A 179 13.39 -9.76 -27.31
N ASN A 180 14.30 -9.23 -28.11
CA ASN A 180 15.54 -9.92 -28.48
C ASN A 180 16.66 -9.70 -27.45
N LYS A 181 16.60 -8.59 -26.72
CA LYS A 181 17.57 -8.23 -25.68
C LYS A 181 17.15 -8.73 -24.30
N VAL A 182 15.89 -8.49 -23.92
CA VAL A 182 15.39 -8.74 -22.56
C VAL A 182 15.21 -10.23 -22.32
N LYS A 183 15.76 -10.73 -21.21
CA LYS A 183 15.66 -12.13 -20.80
C LYS A 183 14.85 -12.28 -19.52
N HIS A 184 14.23 -13.45 -19.36
CA HIS A 184 13.51 -13.84 -18.16
C HIS A 184 14.50 -14.07 -17.01
N LEU A 185 14.48 -13.24 -15.96
CA LEU A 185 15.56 -13.26 -14.94
C LEU A 185 15.64 -14.57 -14.13
N ILE A 186 14.54 -15.34 -14.08
CA ILE A 186 14.51 -16.61 -13.34
C ILE A 186 15.03 -17.78 -14.21
N THR A 187 14.77 -17.75 -15.52
CA THR A 187 15.02 -18.91 -16.40
C THR A 187 16.15 -18.67 -17.41
N GLY A 188 16.56 -17.42 -17.63
CA GLY A 188 17.53 -17.02 -18.65
C GLY A 188 16.98 -17.03 -20.09
N GLU A 189 15.74 -17.46 -20.28
CA GLU A 189 15.09 -17.61 -21.58
C GLU A 189 14.54 -16.28 -22.14
N PRO A 190 14.27 -16.17 -23.45
CA PRO A 190 13.54 -15.04 -24.00
C PRO A 190 12.15 -14.85 -23.38
N ILE A 191 11.67 -13.61 -23.31
CA ILE A 191 10.32 -13.30 -22.81
C ILE A 191 9.24 -13.88 -23.74
N LYS A 192 8.31 -14.65 -23.17
CA LYS A 192 7.23 -15.35 -23.90
C LYS A 192 5.84 -14.78 -23.67
N THR A 193 5.65 -14.00 -22.61
CA THR A 193 4.36 -13.40 -22.24
C THR A 193 4.53 -11.92 -21.96
N TRP A 194 3.45 -11.16 -22.17
CA TRP A 194 3.32 -9.73 -21.93
C TRP A 194 1.83 -9.38 -21.78
N TYR A 195 1.52 -8.11 -21.53
CA TYR A 195 0.15 -7.58 -21.56
C TYR A 195 -0.22 -7.22 -22.99
N GLU A 196 -1.32 -7.76 -23.48
CA GLU A 196 -1.91 -7.39 -24.76
C GLU A 196 -2.68 -6.07 -24.65
N LYS A 197 -3.04 -5.51 -25.81
CA LYS A 197 -3.75 -4.24 -25.89
C LYS A 197 -5.05 -4.27 -25.08
N GLY A 198 -5.15 -3.36 -24.10
CA GLY A 198 -6.31 -3.24 -23.21
C GLY A 198 -6.22 -4.06 -21.93
N GLU A 199 -5.23 -4.95 -21.80
CA GLU A 199 -4.96 -5.64 -20.54
C GLU A 199 -4.19 -4.74 -19.57
N THR A 200 -4.60 -4.76 -18.31
CA THR A 200 -3.96 -4.03 -17.20
C THR A 200 -3.47 -5.01 -16.15
N TRP A 201 -2.71 -4.52 -15.16
CA TRP A 201 -2.36 -5.31 -13.98
C TRP A 201 -3.59 -5.97 -13.35
N SER A 202 -4.61 -5.16 -13.05
CA SER A 202 -5.84 -5.62 -12.41
C SER A 202 -6.64 -6.59 -13.27
N SER A 203 -6.69 -6.40 -14.60
CA SER A 203 -7.43 -7.33 -15.47
C SER A 203 -6.75 -8.69 -15.59
N LYS A 204 -5.40 -8.74 -15.53
CA LYS A 204 -4.63 -10.00 -15.61
C LYS A 204 -4.59 -10.75 -14.29
N PHE A 205 -4.30 -10.06 -13.19
CA PHE A 205 -4.07 -10.69 -11.89
C PHE A 205 -5.33 -10.75 -11.02
N GLY A 206 -6.39 -10.03 -11.40
CA GLY A 206 -7.70 -10.09 -10.75
C GLY A 206 -7.61 -9.89 -9.25
N GLN A 207 -8.27 -10.78 -8.50
CA GLN A 207 -8.32 -10.75 -7.02
C GLN A 207 -6.94 -10.80 -6.36
N LEU A 208 -5.95 -11.43 -7.00
CA LEU A 208 -4.61 -11.58 -6.43
C LEU A 208 -3.76 -10.32 -6.61
N GLY A 209 -4.08 -9.49 -7.62
CA GLY A 209 -3.26 -8.35 -8.03
C GLY A 209 -2.94 -7.41 -6.89
N ASN A 210 -3.91 -7.13 -6.03
CA ASN A 210 -3.72 -6.21 -4.90
C ASN A 210 -2.74 -6.79 -3.87
N ALA A 211 -3.00 -7.98 -3.34
CA ALA A 211 -2.11 -8.60 -2.35
C ALA A 211 -0.69 -8.82 -2.89
N TYR A 212 -0.57 -9.16 -4.17
CA TYR A 212 0.70 -9.36 -4.83
C TYR A 212 1.49 -8.04 -4.95
N GLU A 213 0.83 -6.97 -5.38
CA GLU A 213 1.47 -5.67 -5.56
C GLU A 213 1.88 -5.04 -4.22
N GLU A 214 1.04 -5.16 -3.20
CA GLU A 214 1.39 -4.77 -1.82
C GLU A 214 2.62 -5.51 -1.32
N CYS A 215 2.66 -6.83 -1.52
CA CYS A 215 3.80 -7.64 -1.12
C CYS A 215 5.09 -7.21 -1.79
N ARG A 216 5.00 -6.82 -3.07
CA ARG A 216 6.14 -6.27 -3.81
C ARG A 216 6.59 -4.92 -3.23
N ALA A 217 5.66 -4.01 -2.93
CA ALA A 217 5.97 -2.69 -2.38
C ALA A 217 6.58 -2.78 -0.96
N GLU A 218 6.00 -3.60 -0.07
CA GLU A 218 6.54 -3.86 1.27
C GLU A 218 7.94 -4.49 1.19
N ALA A 219 8.15 -5.46 0.29
CA ALA A 219 9.46 -6.07 0.07
C ALA A 219 10.53 -5.09 -0.41
N VAL A 220 10.16 -4.11 -1.24
CA VAL A 220 11.07 -3.01 -1.63
C VAL A 220 11.47 -2.20 -0.39
N GLY A 221 10.52 -1.86 0.48
CA GLY A 221 10.78 -1.18 1.75
C GLY A 221 11.83 -1.89 2.59
N TYR A 222 11.65 -3.19 2.84
CA TYR A 222 12.62 -3.99 3.62
C TYR A 222 13.98 -4.07 2.95
N PHE A 223 14.01 -4.31 1.64
CA PHE A 223 15.25 -4.49 0.90
C PHE A 223 16.09 -3.20 0.87
N LEU A 224 15.43 -2.06 0.68
CA LEU A 224 16.08 -0.75 0.59
C LEU A 224 16.44 -0.17 1.96
N CYS A 225 15.65 -0.41 3.02
CA CYS A 225 16.00 0.09 4.36
C CYS A 225 17.32 -0.48 4.90
N CYS A 226 17.84 -1.58 4.32
CA CYS A 226 19.14 -2.15 4.64
C CYS A 226 20.35 -1.36 4.10
N TYR A 227 20.14 -0.29 3.32
CA TYR A 227 21.22 0.55 2.82
C TYR A 227 21.41 1.79 3.72
N PRO A 228 22.59 1.98 4.35
CA PRO A 228 22.80 3.05 5.33
C PRO A 228 22.51 4.46 4.79
N ASP A 229 22.84 4.71 3.52
CA ASP A 229 22.62 6.00 2.89
C ASP A 229 21.15 6.27 2.52
N ILE A 230 20.28 5.26 2.57
CA ILE A 230 18.82 5.44 2.50
C ILE A 230 18.31 5.92 3.86
N LEU A 231 18.74 5.28 4.95
CA LEU A 231 18.40 5.73 6.31
C LEU A 231 18.92 7.14 6.60
N GLN A 232 20.07 7.51 6.02
CA GLN A 232 20.62 8.86 6.09
C GLN A 232 19.72 9.91 5.43
N ILE A 233 18.99 9.58 4.36
CA ILE A 233 18.00 10.51 3.73
C ILE A 233 16.93 10.90 4.75
N PHE A 234 16.55 9.97 5.62
CA PHE A 234 15.56 10.19 6.67
C PHE A 234 16.15 10.80 7.96
N GLY A 235 17.47 10.98 8.00
CA GLY A 235 18.20 11.62 9.11
C GLY A 235 18.75 10.65 10.15
N TYR A 236 18.83 9.35 9.84
CA TYR A 236 19.37 8.34 10.76
C TYR A 236 20.77 7.89 10.33
N GLU A 237 21.71 7.86 11.28
CA GLU A 237 23.09 7.42 11.08
C GLU A 237 23.57 6.55 12.26
N GLY A 238 24.63 5.77 12.02
CA GLY A 238 25.28 4.95 13.05
C GLY A 238 24.34 3.97 13.75
N GLN A 239 24.47 3.84 15.09
CA GLN A 239 23.66 2.91 15.88
C GLN A 239 22.16 3.18 15.77
N VAL A 240 21.76 4.45 15.62
CA VAL A 240 20.36 4.80 15.43
C VAL A 240 19.85 4.18 14.14
N ALA A 241 20.57 4.30 13.02
CA ALA A 241 20.19 3.66 11.77
C ALA A 241 20.07 2.12 11.90
N ASP A 242 20.95 1.47 12.67
CA ASP A 242 20.85 0.02 12.90
C ASP A 242 19.65 -0.39 13.76
N ASP A 243 19.30 0.41 14.77
CA ASP A 243 18.12 0.18 15.62
C ASP A 243 16.82 0.41 14.84
N ILE A 244 16.83 1.41 13.95
CA ILE A 244 15.78 1.72 13.00
C ILE A 244 15.53 0.55 12.05
N LYS A 245 16.58 0.08 11.36
CA LYS A 245 16.54 -1.08 10.47
C LYS A 245 15.97 -2.30 11.18
N TYR A 246 16.48 -2.59 12.38
CA TYR A 246 16.00 -3.71 13.19
C TYR A 246 14.51 -3.58 13.54
N THR A 247 14.08 -2.40 13.99
CA THR A 247 12.70 -2.17 14.41
C THR A 247 11.71 -2.29 13.26
N ASN A 248 12.04 -1.73 12.08
CA ASN A 248 11.24 -1.87 10.86
C ASN A 248 11.05 -3.36 10.51
N TRP A 249 12.15 -4.12 10.37
CA TRP A 249 12.11 -5.56 10.10
C TRP A 249 11.32 -6.33 11.17
N LEU A 250 11.52 -6.03 12.46
CA LEU A 250 10.80 -6.69 13.54
C LEU A 250 9.29 -6.44 13.47
N ASN A 251 8.89 -5.17 13.36
CA ASN A 251 7.48 -4.77 13.38
C ASN A 251 6.72 -5.39 12.22
N GLU A 252 7.27 -5.29 11.02
CA GLU A 252 6.58 -5.66 9.81
C GLU A 252 6.55 -7.18 9.56
N ILE A 253 7.65 -7.90 9.82
CA ILE A 253 7.64 -9.37 9.78
C ILE A 253 6.71 -9.93 10.87
N ARG A 254 6.73 -9.35 12.09
CA ARG A 254 5.78 -9.72 13.15
C ARG A 254 4.34 -9.40 12.74
N ALA A 255 4.10 -8.30 12.02
CA ALA A 255 2.77 -7.98 11.51
C ALA A 255 2.23 -9.12 10.61
N GLY A 256 3.07 -9.78 9.82
CA GLY A 256 2.70 -10.98 9.07
C GLY A 256 2.11 -12.12 9.93
N LEU A 257 2.60 -12.30 11.16
CA LEU A 257 2.05 -13.28 12.11
C LEU A 257 0.70 -12.81 12.66
N VAL A 258 0.60 -11.55 13.06
CA VAL A 258 -0.66 -10.96 13.57
C VAL A 258 -1.73 -10.95 12.48
N CYS A 259 -1.35 -10.80 11.22
CA CYS A 259 -2.24 -10.77 10.07
C CYS A 259 -3.00 -12.08 9.85
N LEU A 260 -2.60 -13.20 10.46
CA LEU A 260 -3.36 -14.45 10.45
C LEU A 260 -4.82 -14.26 10.92
N GLU A 261 -5.13 -13.24 11.72
CA GLU A 261 -6.52 -12.91 12.10
C GLU A 261 -7.42 -12.61 10.89
N PHE A 262 -6.85 -12.13 9.77
CA PHE A 262 -7.57 -11.81 8.53
C PHE A 262 -7.71 -13.00 7.60
N TYR A 263 -7.12 -14.15 7.93
CA TYR A 263 -7.36 -15.39 7.21
C TYR A 263 -8.71 -16.00 7.62
N GLN A 264 -9.54 -16.34 6.64
CA GLN A 264 -10.80 -17.04 6.84
C GLN A 264 -10.55 -18.54 6.67
N ALA A 265 -10.40 -19.26 7.79
CA ALA A 265 -10.03 -20.67 7.79
C ALA A 265 -11.03 -21.56 7.03
N ASP A 266 -12.33 -21.34 7.23
CA ASP A 266 -13.40 -22.13 6.59
C ASP A 266 -13.43 -21.92 5.07
N ALA A 267 -13.23 -20.68 4.62
CA ALA A 267 -13.20 -20.31 3.21
C ALA A 267 -11.82 -20.53 2.55
N LYS A 268 -10.80 -20.85 3.35
CA LYS A 268 -9.38 -20.90 2.96
C LYS A 268 -8.91 -19.67 2.19
N LYS A 269 -9.38 -18.49 2.60
CA LYS A 269 -9.22 -17.23 1.86
C LYS A 269 -8.69 -16.12 2.76
N TRP A 270 -7.79 -15.30 2.22
CA TRP A 270 -7.35 -14.07 2.87
C TRP A 270 -8.37 -12.95 2.67
N GLY A 271 -8.75 -12.29 3.77
CA GLY A 271 -9.77 -11.23 3.78
C GLY A 271 -9.23 -9.81 3.57
N GLN A 272 -7.90 -9.60 3.61
CA GLN A 272 -7.29 -8.28 3.42
C GLN A 272 -5.93 -8.40 2.72
N ALA A 273 -5.71 -7.56 1.70
CA ALA A 273 -4.58 -7.67 0.77
C ALA A 273 -3.21 -7.48 1.43
N HIS A 274 -3.02 -6.42 2.22
CA HIS A 274 -1.73 -6.16 2.90
C HIS A 274 -1.40 -7.24 3.94
N SER A 275 -2.41 -7.85 4.55
CA SER A 275 -2.28 -8.90 5.55
C SER A 275 -1.81 -10.19 4.89
N PHE A 276 -2.34 -10.46 3.70
CA PHE A 276 -1.86 -11.55 2.87
C PHE A 276 -0.40 -11.31 2.45
N ALA A 277 -0.09 -10.10 1.99
CA ALA A 277 1.26 -9.68 1.62
C ALA A 277 2.29 -9.86 2.75
N ARG A 278 1.98 -9.34 3.93
CA ARG A 278 2.85 -9.44 5.12
C ARG A 278 3.04 -10.88 5.59
N TYR A 279 1.97 -11.69 5.54
CA TYR A 279 2.09 -13.12 5.83
C TYR A 279 3.00 -13.84 4.84
N VAL A 280 2.90 -13.56 3.54
CA VAL A 280 3.80 -14.13 2.53
C VAL A 280 5.26 -13.75 2.84
N LEU A 281 5.54 -12.49 3.18
CA LEU A 281 6.89 -12.06 3.55
C LEU A 281 7.40 -12.72 4.83
N LEU A 282 6.55 -12.90 5.83
CA LEU A 282 6.88 -13.71 7.02
C LEU A 282 7.30 -15.14 6.62
N ARG A 283 6.57 -15.78 5.72
CA ARG A 283 6.89 -17.14 5.26
C ARG A 283 8.22 -17.22 4.51
N ILE A 284 8.54 -16.21 3.72
CA ILE A 284 9.84 -16.08 3.04
C ILE A 284 10.99 -16.03 4.05
N VAL A 285 10.91 -15.17 5.06
CA VAL A 285 12.00 -15.02 6.03
C VAL A 285 12.10 -16.19 7.01
N LEU A 286 11.00 -16.87 7.34
CA LEU A 286 11.03 -18.14 8.07
C LEU A 286 11.74 -19.22 7.26
N ALA A 287 11.45 -19.31 5.96
CA ALA A 287 12.08 -20.30 5.07
C ALA A 287 13.55 -20.01 4.78
N ALA A 288 14.01 -18.76 4.93
CA ALA A 288 15.44 -18.42 4.84
C ALA A 288 16.29 -19.14 5.91
N GLY A 289 15.66 -19.54 7.03
CA GLY A 289 16.26 -20.38 8.06
C GLY A 289 17.39 -19.68 8.84
N GLN A 290 18.42 -20.46 9.20
CA GLN A 290 19.65 -19.96 9.87
C GLN A 290 19.42 -19.26 11.23
N GLY A 291 18.26 -19.47 11.85
CA GLY A 291 17.89 -18.82 13.10
C GLY A 291 17.51 -17.34 12.96
N PHE A 292 17.30 -16.84 11.74
CA PHE A 292 16.97 -15.44 11.51
C PHE A 292 15.65 -15.02 12.16
N VAL A 293 14.59 -15.82 11.97
CA VAL A 293 13.28 -15.60 12.58
C VAL A 293 12.79 -16.90 13.23
N SER A 294 12.24 -16.81 14.43
CA SER A 294 11.57 -17.93 15.10
C SER A 294 10.25 -17.51 15.75
N ILE A 295 9.31 -18.46 15.75
CA ILE A 295 8.01 -18.32 16.42
C ILE A 295 7.82 -19.53 17.32
N GLU A 296 7.69 -19.28 18.61
CA GLU A 296 7.54 -20.32 19.64
C GLU A 296 6.20 -20.13 20.38
N GLU A 297 5.43 -21.21 20.53
CA GLU A 297 4.27 -21.18 21.43
C GLU A 297 4.75 -21.09 22.88
N CYS A 298 4.16 -20.17 23.63
CA CYS A 298 4.42 -19.97 25.05
C CYS A 298 3.11 -19.72 25.81
N VAL A 299 3.21 -19.35 27.08
CA VAL A 299 2.07 -18.94 27.91
C VAL A 299 2.35 -17.56 28.49
N ASP A 300 1.31 -16.75 28.62
CA ASP A 300 1.42 -15.47 29.31
C ASP A 300 1.43 -15.61 30.84
N GLU A 301 1.53 -14.47 31.53
CA GLU A 301 1.51 -14.37 32.99
C GLU A 301 0.25 -14.98 33.66
N ASN A 302 -0.83 -15.16 32.90
CA ASN A 302 -2.10 -15.74 33.35
C ASN A 302 -2.28 -17.20 32.90
N GLY A 303 -1.26 -17.82 32.31
CA GLY A 303 -1.29 -19.19 31.81
C GLY A 303 -2.07 -19.38 30.51
N LYS A 304 -2.42 -18.30 29.78
CA LYS A 304 -3.09 -18.41 28.48
C LYS A 304 -2.06 -18.56 27.37
N ALA A 305 -2.38 -19.35 26.34
CA ALA A 305 -1.52 -19.56 25.18
C ALA A 305 -1.12 -18.22 24.52
N ASP A 306 0.16 -18.10 24.15
CA ASP A 306 0.77 -16.93 23.52
C ASP A 306 1.82 -17.37 22.48
N LEU A 307 2.34 -16.40 21.73
CA LEU A 307 3.42 -16.59 20.77
C LEU A 307 4.59 -15.67 21.09
N LYS A 308 5.77 -16.26 21.24
CA LYS A 308 7.04 -15.53 21.31
C LYS A 308 7.62 -15.43 19.90
N PHE A 309 7.77 -14.21 19.41
CA PHE A 309 8.39 -13.90 18.13
C PHE A 309 9.81 -13.39 18.35
N ASN A 310 10.81 -13.99 17.70
CA ASN A 310 12.19 -13.52 17.74
C ASN A 310 12.69 -13.23 16.32
N LEU A 311 13.45 -12.15 16.17
CA LEU A 311 14.20 -11.80 14.97
C LEU A 311 15.64 -11.46 15.38
N ASP A 312 16.62 -12.10 14.76
CA ASP A 312 18.04 -11.81 15.01
C ASP A 312 18.51 -10.62 14.15
N ARG A 313 18.80 -9.51 14.83
CA ARG A 313 19.25 -8.26 14.17
C ARG A 313 20.52 -8.44 13.33
N ASN A 314 21.40 -9.38 13.70
CA ASN A 314 22.69 -9.56 13.04
C ASN A 314 22.57 -10.35 11.73
N LEU A 315 21.41 -10.98 11.51
CA LEU A 315 21.13 -11.79 10.33
C LEU A 315 20.26 -11.06 9.29
N ILE A 316 19.85 -9.81 9.54
CA ILE A 316 19.09 -9.01 8.58
C ILE A 316 19.84 -8.88 7.25
N ASP A 317 21.10 -8.45 7.27
CA ASP A 317 21.85 -8.18 6.04
C ASP A 317 22.36 -9.47 5.35
N SER A 318 22.65 -10.53 6.11
CA SER A 318 23.24 -11.77 5.61
C SER A 318 22.22 -12.85 5.24
N VAL A 319 21.02 -12.84 5.83
CA VAL A 319 19.97 -13.86 5.62
C VAL A 319 18.68 -13.20 5.12
N GLY A 320 18.15 -12.22 5.84
CA GLY A 320 16.87 -11.59 5.53
C GLY A 320 16.87 -10.87 4.18
N LYS A 321 17.81 -9.95 3.98
CA LYS A 321 17.92 -9.12 2.78
C LYS A 321 18.11 -9.95 1.51
N PRO A 322 19.01 -10.95 1.44
CA PRO A 322 19.09 -11.84 0.27
C PRO A 322 17.78 -12.59 0.00
N ALA A 323 17.14 -13.14 1.03
CA ALA A 323 15.88 -13.88 0.87
C ALA A 323 14.74 -13.00 0.32
N VAL A 324 14.56 -11.81 0.88
CA VAL A 324 13.59 -10.83 0.39
C VAL A 324 13.96 -10.36 -1.02
N GLY A 325 15.25 -10.11 -1.29
CA GLY A 325 15.71 -9.69 -2.62
C GLY A 325 15.47 -10.72 -3.72
N ASP A 326 15.70 -12.00 -3.45
CA ASP A 326 15.43 -13.08 -4.41
C ASP A 326 13.93 -13.33 -4.62
N PHE A 327 13.12 -13.17 -3.58
CA PHE A 327 11.67 -13.22 -3.72
C PHE A 327 11.13 -12.01 -4.50
N LEU A 328 11.62 -10.81 -4.20
CA LEU A 328 11.25 -9.56 -4.86
C LEU A 328 11.58 -9.58 -6.36
N LYS A 329 12.73 -10.17 -6.74
CA LYS A 329 13.11 -10.44 -8.13
C LYS A 329 12.06 -11.31 -8.84
N GLN A 330 11.61 -12.39 -8.19
CA GLN A 330 10.56 -13.24 -8.74
C GLN A 330 9.24 -12.49 -8.88
N LEU A 331 8.87 -11.70 -7.85
CA LEU A 331 7.64 -10.91 -7.88
C LEU A 331 7.61 -9.97 -9.10
N GLN A 332 8.69 -9.23 -9.32
CA GLN A 332 8.80 -8.28 -10.42
C GLN A 332 8.79 -8.99 -11.78
N VAL A 333 9.46 -10.14 -11.92
CA VAL A 333 9.50 -10.87 -13.19
C VAL A 333 8.09 -11.25 -13.66
N TYR A 334 7.31 -11.92 -12.81
CA TYR A 334 5.95 -12.34 -13.19
C TYR A 334 5.00 -11.14 -13.37
N LYS A 335 5.20 -10.06 -12.59
CA LYS A 335 4.45 -8.81 -12.80
C LYS A 335 4.75 -8.22 -14.18
N SER A 336 6.02 -8.03 -14.52
CA SER A 336 6.46 -7.42 -15.79
C SER A 336 6.00 -8.22 -17.00
N THR A 337 6.13 -9.54 -16.97
CA THR A 337 5.78 -10.43 -18.08
C THR A 337 4.29 -10.74 -18.17
N GLY A 338 3.47 -10.28 -17.22
CA GLY A 338 2.03 -10.58 -17.18
C GLY A 338 1.74 -12.08 -17.03
N ASP A 339 2.66 -12.86 -16.47
CA ASP A 339 2.52 -14.30 -16.28
C ASP A 339 1.74 -14.60 -15.00
N PHE A 340 0.41 -14.57 -15.13
CA PHE A 340 -0.51 -14.89 -14.05
C PHE A 340 -0.34 -16.32 -13.54
N ALA A 341 -0.07 -17.30 -14.42
CA ALA A 341 0.03 -18.69 -14.01
C ALA A 341 1.25 -18.92 -13.10
N GLY A 342 2.41 -18.39 -13.49
CA GLY A 342 3.63 -18.44 -12.67
C GLY A 342 3.50 -17.62 -11.39
N GLY A 343 3.07 -16.35 -11.51
CA GLY A 343 2.93 -15.44 -10.37
C GLY A 343 1.91 -15.92 -9.34
N SER A 344 0.74 -16.40 -9.77
CA SER A 344 -0.28 -16.91 -8.86
C SER A 344 0.12 -18.20 -8.16
N LYS A 345 0.83 -19.10 -8.86
CA LYS A 345 1.37 -20.31 -8.25
C LYS A 345 2.37 -19.96 -7.14
N LEU A 346 3.38 -19.15 -7.46
CA LEU A 346 4.40 -18.72 -6.48
C LEU A 346 3.75 -18.09 -5.24
N PHE A 347 2.86 -17.11 -5.46
CA PHE A 347 2.29 -16.34 -4.37
C PHE A 347 1.36 -17.17 -3.47
N ASN A 348 0.53 -18.03 -4.06
CA ASN A 348 -0.36 -18.90 -3.29
C ASN A 348 0.37 -20.03 -2.56
N GLU A 349 1.49 -20.54 -3.10
CA GLU A 349 2.33 -21.52 -2.42
C GLU A 349 2.93 -20.93 -1.13
N TRP A 350 3.53 -19.74 -1.21
CA TRP A 350 3.99 -19.02 -0.01
C TRP A 350 2.84 -18.56 0.90
N GLY A 351 1.69 -18.31 0.29
CA GLY A 351 0.47 -17.87 0.94
C GLY A 351 -0.35 -18.95 1.65
N ALA A 352 0.02 -20.23 1.49
CA ALA A 352 -0.71 -21.34 2.06
C ALA A 352 -0.67 -21.31 3.59
N VAL A 353 -1.79 -21.61 4.25
CA VAL A 353 -1.89 -21.65 5.73
C VAL A 353 -2.08 -23.10 6.15
N GLY A 354 -1.08 -23.67 6.82
CA GLY A 354 -1.07 -25.06 7.27
C GLY A 354 -1.57 -25.24 8.71
N PRO A 355 -1.52 -26.47 9.25
CA PRO A 355 -2.00 -26.75 10.61
C PRO A 355 -1.29 -25.92 11.70
N GLN A 356 0.01 -25.69 11.55
CA GLN A 356 0.79 -24.88 12.50
C GLN A 356 0.35 -23.41 12.47
N GLU A 357 0.17 -22.84 11.28
CA GLU A 357 -0.26 -21.45 11.14
C GLU A 357 -1.73 -21.25 11.54
N LEU A 358 -2.58 -22.28 11.37
CA LEU A 358 -3.94 -22.28 11.93
C LEU A 358 -3.92 -22.27 13.46
N ARG A 359 -2.99 -23.00 14.09
CA ARG A 359 -2.79 -22.96 15.53
C ARG A 359 -2.33 -21.58 16.00
N TRP A 360 -1.38 -20.96 15.30
CA TRP A 360 -0.95 -19.59 15.59
C TRP A 360 -2.11 -18.60 15.42
N ARG A 361 -2.93 -18.77 14.39
CA ARG A 361 -4.13 -17.95 14.15
C ARG A 361 -5.09 -17.99 15.33
N GLU A 362 -5.36 -19.16 15.91
CA GLU A 362 -6.24 -19.27 17.10
C GLU A 362 -5.73 -18.41 18.25
N ILE A 363 -4.41 -18.48 18.52
CA ILE A 363 -3.77 -17.69 19.57
C ILE A 363 -3.86 -16.19 19.25
N VAL A 364 -3.51 -15.79 18.03
CA VAL A 364 -3.59 -14.39 17.57
C VAL A 364 -5.01 -13.83 17.69
N VAL A 365 -6.03 -14.57 17.23
CA VAL A 365 -7.43 -14.15 17.33
C VAL A 365 -7.88 -14.03 18.78
N SER A 366 -7.45 -14.94 19.67
CA SER A 366 -7.77 -14.87 21.10
C SER A 366 -7.17 -13.65 21.80
N ARG A 367 -6.11 -13.06 21.23
CA ARG A 367 -5.38 -11.88 21.74
C ARG A 367 -5.72 -10.59 21.00
N ARG A 368 -6.67 -10.64 20.05
CA ARG A 368 -7.06 -9.51 19.21
C ARG A 368 -7.52 -8.32 20.06
N LYS A 369 -6.99 -7.15 19.73
CA LYS A 369 -7.49 -5.87 20.24
C LYS A 369 -8.44 -5.23 19.21
N PRO A 370 -9.52 -4.56 19.63
CA PRO A 370 -10.37 -3.81 18.72
C PRO A 370 -9.55 -2.79 17.91
N ARG A 371 -9.87 -2.63 16.62
CA ARG A 371 -9.29 -1.55 15.82
C ARG A 371 -9.76 -0.21 16.36
N ARG A 372 -8.87 0.78 16.29
CA ARG A 372 -9.15 2.16 16.70
C ARG A 372 -10.02 2.83 15.64
N ASN A 373 -10.81 3.82 16.07
CA ASN A 373 -11.58 4.69 15.19
C ASN A 373 -10.94 6.07 15.15
N PHE A 374 -10.92 6.70 13.98
CA PHE A 374 -10.52 8.10 13.84
C PHE A 374 -11.73 9.01 14.05
N VAL A 375 -11.53 10.08 14.84
CA VAL A 375 -12.47 11.19 14.92
C VAL A 375 -11.98 12.27 13.95
N GLN A 376 -12.72 12.50 12.87
CA GLN A 376 -12.37 13.51 11.87
C GLN A 376 -13.07 14.84 12.17
N SER A 377 -12.38 15.95 11.93
CA SER A 377 -12.93 17.30 12.12
C SER A 377 -13.93 17.67 11.04
N ASN A 378 -14.74 18.70 11.28
CA ASN A 378 -15.57 19.35 10.26
C ASN A 378 -15.04 20.76 9.98
N THR A 379 -15.36 21.30 8.81
CA THR A 379 -15.15 22.71 8.47
C THR A 379 -16.49 23.42 8.39
N VAL A 380 -16.60 24.59 9.00
CA VAL A 380 -17.85 25.38 9.07
C VAL A 380 -17.58 26.77 8.52
N LEU A 381 -18.45 27.25 7.63
CA LEU A 381 -18.36 28.61 7.09
C LEU A 381 -19.18 29.58 7.97
N THR A 382 -18.49 30.38 8.77
CA THR A 382 -19.08 31.40 9.65
C THR A 382 -18.67 32.78 9.19
N ASN A 383 -19.61 33.63 8.76
CA ASN A 383 -19.34 35.02 8.34
C ASN A 383 -18.22 35.15 7.28
N GLY A 384 -18.19 34.23 6.30
CA GLY A 384 -17.17 34.22 5.24
C GLY A 384 -15.79 33.68 5.67
N LYS A 385 -15.65 33.17 6.90
CA LYS A 385 -14.44 32.50 7.39
C LYS A 385 -14.70 31.01 7.60
N VAL A 386 -13.74 30.19 7.21
CA VAL A 386 -13.79 28.76 7.46
C VAL A 386 -13.17 28.47 8.82
N GLU A 387 -13.96 27.87 9.72
CA GLU A 387 -13.56 27.47 11.06
C GLU A 387 -13.45 25.95 11.14
N LEU A 388 -12.40 25.45 11.79
CA LEU A 388 -12.22 24.02 12.04
C LEU A 388 -12.95 23.64 13.33
N LYS A 389 -13.95 22.75 13.22
CA LYS A 389 -14.66 22.18 14.37
C LYS A 389 -14.09 20.81 14.69
N THR A 390 -13.46 20.70 15.86
CA THR A 390 -12.86 19.47 16.38
C THR A 390 -13.79 18.80 17.39
N TYR A 391 -13.56 17.50 17.64
CA TYR A 391 -14.39 16.70 18.54
C TYR A 391 -13.50 15.88 19.50
N PRO A 392 -13.98 15.56 20.71
CA PRO A 392 -13.24 14.71 21.64
C PRO A 392 -12.96 13.32 21.07
N ALA A 393 -11.78 12.75 21.36
CA ALA A 393 -11.37 11.40 20.97
C ALA A 393 -12.14 10.29 21.74
N THR A 394 -13.45 10.25 21.56
CA THR A 394 -14.39 9.35 22.23
C THR A 394 -15.43 8.84 21.23
N ASN A 395 -16.12 7.75 21.56
CA ASN A 395 -17.23 7.25 20.72
C ASN A 395 -18.31 8.32 20.49
N ALA A 396 -18.63 9.13 21.52
CA ALA A 396 -19.57 10.24 21.40
C ALA A 396 -19.06 11.32 20.43
N GLY A 397 -17.76 11.61 20.43
CA GLY A 397 -17.14 12.53 19.48
C GLY A 397 -17.16 12.02 18.04
N VAL A 398 -16.97 10.70 17.82
CA VAL A 398 -17.16 10.08 16.49
C VAL A 398 -18.59 10.34 16.02
N ILE A 399 -19.60 10.00 16.83
CA ILE A 399 -21.01 10.15 16.48
C ILE A 399 -21.34 11.63 16.19
N GLN A 400 -20.94 12.54 17.09
CA GLN A 400 -21.23 13.97 16.93
C GLN A 400 -20.60 14.53 15.64
N SER A 401 -19.38 14.10 15.30
CA SER A 401 -18.72 14.56 14.07
C SER A 401 -19.46 14.19 12.80
N VAL A 402 -20.12 13.04 12.78
CA VAL A 402 -20.94 12.56 11.66
C VAL A 402 -22.30 13.27 11.63
N VAL A 403 -22.97 13.37 12.78
CA VAL A 403 -24.28 14.05 12.90
C VAL A 403 -24.21 15.48 12.41
N GLU A 404 -23.13 16.19 12.72
CA GLU A 404 -22.96 17.58 12.30
C GLU A 404 -22.35 17.74 10.90
N ARG A 405 -21.96 16.66 10.23
CA ARG A 405 -21.38 16.70 8.88
C ARG A 405 -22.44 16.66 7.79
N TYR A 406 -23.49 15.87 8.00
CA TYR A 406 -24.49 15.61 6.97
C TYR A 406 -25.82 16.25 7.35
N GLY A 407 -26.32 17.11 6.44
CA GLY A 407 -27.67 17.66 6.55
C GLY A 407 -28.73 16.61 6.22
N GLU A 408 -29.99 16.95 6.52
CA GLU A 408 -31.16 16.08 6.30
C GLU A 408 -31.29 15.63 4.83
N ASP A 409 -31.01 16.53 3.87
CA ASP A 409 -31.06 16.21 2.44
C ASP A 409 -30.11 15.07 2.06
N ALA A 410 -28.86 15.09 2.57
CA ALA A 410 -27.87 14.06 2.27
C ALA A 410 -28.26 12.69 2.87
N VAL A 411 -28.91 12.71 4.04
CA VAL A 411 -29.45 11.50 4.67
C VAL A 411 -30.62 10.95 3.86
N ASN A 412 -31.54 11.80 3.43
CA ASN A 412 -32.68 11.41 2.61
C ASN A 412 -32.24 10.84 1.26
N ASP A 413 -31.24 11.43 0.60
CA ASP A 413 -30.67 10.90 -0.64
C ASP A 413 -30.10 9.49 -0.46
N ALA A 414 -29.35 9.25 0.63
CA ALA A 414 -28.81 7.94 0.94
C ALA A 414 -29.91 6.89 1.22
N LEU A 415 -30.95 7.28 1.98
CA LEU A 415 -32.10 6.43 2.26
C LEU A 415 -32.88 6.07 0.99
N ASN A 416 -33.13 7.05 0.11
CA ASN A 416 -33.83 6.83 -1.16
C ASN A 416 -33.11 5.80 -2.04
N VAL A 417 -31.78 5.86 -2.11
CA VAL A 417 -30.98 4.87 -2.85
C VAL A 417 -31.08 3.50 -2.19
N TRP A 418 -30.96 3.43 -0.85
CA TRP A 418 -31.07 2.17 -0.12
C TRP A 418 -32.44 1.51 -0.28
N GLU A 419 -33.54 2.25 -0.11
CA GLU A 419 -34.91 1.71 -0.23
C GLU A 419 -35.21 1.17 -1.63
N LYS A 420 -34.64 1.79 -2.66
CA LYS A 420 -34.77 1.33 -4.05
C LYS A 420 -34.07 0.00 -4.27
N ASP A 421 -32.86 -0.17 -3.72
CA ASP A 421 -31.97 -1.27 -4.05
C ASP A 421 -31.96 -2.41 -3.02
N VAL A 422 -32.45 -2.21 -1.79
CA VAL A 422 -32.46 -3.22 -0.71
C VAL A 422 -33.12 -4.53 -1.14
N LYS A 423 -34.17 -4.43 -1.98
CA LYS A 423 -34.90 -5.57 -2.54
C LYS A 423 -34.02 -6.46 -3.43
N ILE A 424 -32.95 -5.92 -4.02
CA ILE A 424 -32.01 -6.64 -4.88
C ILE A 424 -31.06 -7.49 -4.02
N PHE A 425 -30.72 -7.01 -2.83
CA PHE A 425 -29.74 -7.65 -1.95
C PHE A 425 -30.33 -8.69 -0.99
N GLY A 426 -31.66 -8.85 -0.97
CA GLY A 426 -32.34 -9.85 -0.12
C GLY A 426 -32.13 -9.63 1.38
N LEU A 427 -31.89 -8.38 1.78
CA LEU A 427 -31.72 -7.94 3.17
C LEU A 427 -33.06 -7.58 3.83
#